data_AF-A0A4R4WUY1-F1
#
_entry.id   AF-A0A4R4WUY1-F1
#
_cell.length_a   1.000
_cell.length_b   1.000
_cell.length_c   1.000
_cell.angle_alpha   90.00
_cell.angle_beta   90.00
_cell.angle_gamma   90.00
#
_symmetry.space_group_name_H-M   'P 1'
#
loop_
_entity.id
_entity.type
_entity.pdbx_description
1 polymer ?
#
loop_
_entity_poly.entity_id
_entity_poly.type
_entity_poly.pdbx_seq_one_letter_code
_entity_poly.pdbx_strand_id
1 'polypeptide(L)'
;LNGNYVDKYGTGGDTRLFTGSGAHSINGTKSTPSLSGDLFGDWREEIILPRDDNAALRIYATPVQTDRRIYTLMHDAQYRVAVAWQNTAYNQPPHPSFFLGNGMSTPPQPDIHVR
;
A
#
# COMPACT_ATOMS: atom_id res chain seq x y z
N LEU A 1 3.53 0.92 -7.86
CA LEU A 1 3.97 2.32 -7.69
C LEU A 1 4.98 2.64 -8.76
N ASN A 2 4.95 3.87 -9.27
CA ASN A 2 5.89 4.38 -10.25
C ASN A 2 6.46 5.67 -9.68
N GLY A 3 7.69 5.64 -9.19
CA GLY A 3 8.34 6.79 -8.57
C GLY A 3 7.95 6.96 -7.10
N ASN A 4 7.99 8.21 -6.63
CA ASN A 4 7.72 8.59 -5.25
C ASN A 4 6.32 9.21 -5.06
N TYR A 5 5.35 8.84 -5.89
CA TYR A 5 4.03 9.48 -5.90
C TYR A 5 2.86 8.49 -5.97
N VAL A 6 1.70 8.97 -5.57
CA VAL A 6 0.41 8.26 -5.68
C VAL A 6 -0.50 9.09 -6.57
N ASP A 7 -1.03 8.45 -7.61
CA ASP A 7 -1.98 9.02 -8.55
C ASP A 7 -3.34 8.32 -8.43
N LYS A 8 -4.40 9.06 -8.72
CA LYS A 8 -5.76 8.55 -8.84
C LYS A 8 -6.18 8.60 -10.29
N TYR A 9 -6.56 7.45 -10.83
CA TYR A 9 -7.14 7.37 -12.16
C TYR A 9 -8.46 8.15 -12.26
N GLY A 10 -8.64 8.86 -13.36
CA GLY A 10 -9.87 9.55 -13.76
C GLY A 10 -10.12 9.42 -15.26
N THR A 11 -11.38 9.50 -15.69
CA THR A 11 -11.75 9.38 -17.11
C THR A 11 -11.17 10.49 -18.00
N GLY A 12 -10.79 11.62 -17.42
CA GLY A 12 -10.08 12.72 -18.07
C GLY A 12 -8.56 12.68 -17.89
N GLY A 13 -8.00 11.64 -17.27
CA GLY A 13 -6.59 11.51 -16.94
C GLY A 13 -6.33 11.31 -15.44
N ASP A 14 -5.09 10.96 -15.12
CA ASP A 14 -4.65 10.70 -13.75
C ASP A 14 -4.44 12.01 -12.97
N THR A 15 -4.84 12.01 -11.70
CA THR A 15 -4.66 13.14 -10.77
C THR A 15 -3.65 12.80 -9.69
N ARG A 16 -2.64 13.64 -9.52
CA ARG A 16 -1.64 13.52 -8.43
C ARG A 16 -2.30 13.74 -7.07
N LEU A 17 -2.28 12.72 -6.21
CA LEU A 17 -2.76 12.82 -4.83
C LEU A 17 -1.63 13.09 -3.83
N PHE A 18 -0.45 12.54 -4.09
CA PHE A 18 0.70 12.64 -3.17
C PHE A 18 2.02 12.59 -3.94
N THR A 19 3.00 13.39 -3.52
CA THR A 19 4.41 13.28 -3.91
C THR A 19 5.27 13.26 -2.64
N GLY A 20 6.12 12.26 -2.49
CA GLY A 20 7.05 12.11 -1.38
C GLY A 20 8.25 13.05 -1.50
N SER A 21 8.05 14.35 -1.33
CA SER A 21 9.12 15.35 -1.41
C SER A 21 10.27 15.06 -0.43
N GLY A 22 11.51 15.00 -0.93
CA GLY A 22 12.68 14.64 -0.12
C GLY A 22 12.85 13.12 0.10
N ALA A 23 12.10 12.30 -0.64
CA ALA A 23 12.19 10.85 -0.63
C ALA A 23 12.12 10.31 -2.07
N HIS A 24 12.71 9.15 -2.30
CA HIS A 24 12.85 8.56 -3.64
C HIS A 24 12.37 7.12 -3.68
N SER A 25 12.06 6.64 -4.88
CA SER A 25 11.81 5.21 -5.13
C SER A 25 13.12 4.44 -5.32
N ILE A 26 13.08 3.12 -5.15
CA ILE A 26 14.21 2.23 -5.33
C ILE A 26 14.14 1.44 -6.65
N ASN A 27 15.16 0.64 -6.93
CA ASN A 27 15.24 -0.33 -8.04
C ASN A 27 15.26 0.29 -9.46
N GLY A 28 15.87 1.48 -9.60
CA GLY A 28 16.10 2.11 -10.91
C GLY A 28 14.79 2.39 -11.64
N THR A 29 14.67 1.93 -12.90
CA THR A 29 13.45 2.15 -13.72
C THR A 29 12.22 1.41 -13.21
N LYS A 30 12.36 0.44 -12.28
CA LYS A 30 11.22 -0.19 -11.63
C LYS A 30 10.52 0.75 -10.66
N SER A 31 11.25 1.73 -10.10
CA SER A 31 10.72 2.84 -9.31
C SER A 31 9.71 2.39 -8.23
N THR A 32 10.07 1.36 -7.47
CA THR A 32 9.22 0.78 -6.41
C THR A 32 9.45 1.48 -5.07
N PRO A 33 8.51 1.45 -4.11
CA PRO A 33 8.80 1.84 -2.74
C PRO A 33 9.72 0.81 -2.07
N SER A 34 10.24 1.13 -0.87
CA SER A 34 10.83 0.11 -0.01
C SER A 34 9.80 -0.92 0.43
N LEU A 35 8.58 -0.45 0.73
CA LEU A 35 7.42 -1.28 1.05
C LEU A 35 6.13 -0.49 0.80
N SER A 36 5.07 -1.17 0.39
CA SER A 36 3.69 -0.68 0.43
C SER A 36 2.84 -1.70 1.17
N GLY A 37 2.07 -1.28 2.16
CA GLY A 37 1.06 -2.12 2.80
C GLY A 37 0.38 -1.47 3.99
N ASP A 38 -0.76 -2.00 4.41
CA ASP A 38 -1.43 -1.65 5.68
C ASP A 38 -0.55 -2.15 6.84
N LEU A 39 0.13 -1.24 7.52
CA LEU A 39 1.02 -1.57 8.64
C LEU A 39 0.46 -1.05 9.96
N PHE A 40 -0.29 0.05 9.91
CA PHE A 40 -0.90 0.68 11.07
C PHE A 40 -2.14 1.49 10.69
N GLY A 41 -2.97 1.81 11.69
CA GLY A 41 -4.16 2.62 11.46
C GLY A 41 -5.34 1.79 10.98
N ASP A 42 -5.96 2.20 9.88
CA ASP A 42 -7.08 1.49 9.26
C ASP A 42 -6.64 0.73 8.01
N TRP A 43 -7.59 0.25 7.20
CA TRP A 43 -7.35 -0.65 6.08
C TRP A 43 -6.52 -0.09 4.91
N ARG A 44 -6.24 1.21 4.89
CA ARG A 44 -5.53 1.85 3.76
C ARG A 44 -4.04 1.66 3.94
N GLU A 45 -3.35 1.55 2.82
CA GLU A 45 -1.95 1.14 2.82
C GLU A 45 -1.02 2.34 3.08
N GLU A 46 -0.03 2.13 3.94
CA GLU A 46 1.13 2.99 4.05
C GLU A 46 2.11 2.76 2.89
N ILE A 47 2.91 3.80 2.62
CA ILE A 47 4.05 3.72 1.71
C ILE A 47 5.32 4.05 2.48
N ILE A 48 6.35 3.21 2.33
CA ILE A 48 7.68 3.44 2.88
C ILE A 48 8.65 3.83 1.76
N LEU A 49 9.27 5.00 1.89
CA LEU A 49 10.29 5.48 0.97
C LEU A 49 11.57 5.88 1.73
N PRO A 50 12.77 5.63 1.18
CA PRO A 50 13.99 6.20 1.70
C PRO A 50 14.04 7.72 1.50
N ARG A 51 14.60 8.43 2.48
CA ARG A 51 15.02 9.83 2.31
C ARG A 51 16.06 9.91 1.19
N ASP A 52 16.13 11.02 0.48
CA ASP A 52 17.04 11.19 -0.68
C ASP A 52 18.52 10.90 -0.38
N ASP A 53 18.95 11.10 0.87
CA ASP A 53 20.31 10.79 1.33
C ASP A 53 20.47 9.39 1.95
N ASN A 54 19.43 8.56 1.88
CA ASN A 54 19.34 7.21 2.46
C ASN A 54 19.54 7.11 3.98
N ALA A 55 19.54 8.20 4.74
CA ALA A 55 19.82 8.15 6.18
C ALA A 55 18.58 7.80 7.04
N ALA A 56 17.39 7.75 6.44
CA ALA A 56 16.15 7.40 7.13
C ALA A 56 15.13 6.79 6.16
N LEU A 57 14.21 6.01 6.71
CA LEU A 57 12.97 5.62 6.04
C LEU A 57 11.85 6.57 6.49
N ARG A 58 10.99 6.95 5.55
CA ARG A 58 9.78 7.72 5.82
C ARG A 58 8.58 6.85 5.54
N ILE A 59 7.67 6.80 6.51
CA ILE A 59 6.42 6.06 6.39
C ILE A 59 5.29 7.07 6.25
N TYR A 60 4.52 6.94 5.18
CA TYR A 60 3.43 7.83 4.82
C TYR A 60 2.11 7.11 5.01
N ALA A 61 1.29 7.60 5.93
CA ALA A 61 -0.10 7.18 6.12
C ALA A 61 -1.05 8.22 5.52
N THR A 62 -2.22 7.78 5.07
CA THR A 62 -3.20 8.67 4.45
C THR A 62 -3.95 9.54 5.48
N PRO A 63 -4.07 10.85 5.28
CA PRO A 63 -4.88 11.72 6.14
C PRO A 63 -6.34 11.84 5.70
N VAL A 64 -6.71 11.25 4.56
CA VAL A 64 -8.06 11.34 4.00
C VAL A 64 -9.03 10.63 4.95
N GLN A 65 -10.27 11.08 5.10
CA GLN A 65 -11.24 10.35 5.94
C GLN A 65 -11.97 9.28 5.12
N THR A 66 -12.39 8.20 5.78
CA THR A 66 -13.21 7.15 5.17
C THR A 66 -14.36 6.77 6.10
N ASP A 67 -15.50 6.42 5.53
CA ASP A 67 -16.67 5.86 6.21
C ASP A 67 -16.68 4.32 6.19
N ARG A 68 -15.63 3.68 5.63
CA ARG A 68 -15.51 2.23 5.53
C ARG A 68 -14.62 1.69 6.64
N ARG A 69 -15.14 0.69 7.36
CA ARG A 69 -14.36 -0.11 8.29
C ARG A 69 -14.16 -1.51 7.71
N ILE A 70 -12.91 -1.84 7.43
CA ILE A 70 -12.45 -3.15 6.96
C ILE A 70 -11.40 -3.62 7.97
N TYR A 71 -11.32 -4.92 8.22
CA TYR A 71 -10.22 -5.47 9.03
C TYR A 71 -8.88 -5.08 8.41
N THR A 72 -7.84 -4.92 9.24
CA THR A 72 -6.50 -4.69 8.70
C THR A 72 -6.19 -5.74 7.64
N LEU A 73 -5.66 -5.32 6.49
CA LEU A 73 -5.33 -6.20 5.39
C LEU A 73 -4.21 -7.18 5.79
N MET A 74 -3.45 -6.88 6.85
CA MET A 74 -2.49 -7.83 7.42
C MET A 74 -3.13 -9.04 8.11
N HIS A 75 -4.45 -9.01 8.32
CA HIS A 75 -5.25 -10.15 8.74
C HIS A 75 -5.95 -10.85 7.56
N ASP A 76 -5.70 -10.45 6.30
CA ASP A 76 -6.07 -11.24 5.13
C ASP A 76 -4.88 -12.14 4.76
N ALA A 77 -5.08 -13.46 4.71
CA ALA A 77 -3.98 -14.41 4.51
C ALA A 77 -3.24 -14.19 3.18
N GLN A 78 -3.96 -13.91 2.09
CA GLN A 78 -3.37 -13.69 0.78
C GLN A 78 -2.58 -12.38 0.73
N TYR A 79 -3.16 -11.30 1.24
CA TYR A 79 -2.51 -10.00 1.34
C TYR A 79 -1.27 -10.05 2.23
N ARG A 80 -1.38 -10.68 3.41
CA ARG A 80 -0.27 -10.80 4.37
C ARG A 80 0.91 -11.59 3.82
N VAL A 81 0.63 -12.66 3.06
CA VAL A 81 1.66 -13.40 2.31
C VAL A 81 2.24 -12.54 1.20
N ALA A 82 1.41 -11.73 0.53
CA ALA A 82 1.88 -10.83 -0.52
C ALA A 82 2.81 -9.72 -0.03
N VAL A 83 2.54 -9.14 1.14
CA VAL A 83 3.48 -8.24 1.81
C VAL A 83 4.80 -8.96 2.12
N ALA A 84 4.76 -10.23 2.50
CA ALA A 84 5.97 -11.01 2.79
C ALA A 84 6.82 -11.30 1.55
N TRP A 85 6.23 -11.53 0.38
CA TRP A 85 6.98 -11.75 -0.85
C TRP A 85 7.26 -10.47 -1.65
N GLN A 86 6.71 -9.31 -1.27
CA GLN A 86 6.81 -8.05 -2.04
C GLN A 86 8.25 -7.68 -2.43
N ASN A 87 9.26 -8.02 -1.62
CA ASN A 87 10.68 -7.76 -1.90
C ASN A 87 11.31 -8.73 -2.93
N THR A 88 10.56 -9.71 -3.43
CA THR A 88 11.08 -10.77 -4.29
C THR A 88 11.15 -10.31 -5.74
N ALA A 89 12.34 -10.44 -6.34
CA ALA A 89 12.60 -10.14 -7.75
C ALA A 89 12.08 -8.75 -8.18
N TYR A 90 11.07 -8.68 -9.05
CA TYR A 90 10.41 -7.44 -9.41
C TYR A 90 9.15 -7.28 -8.56
N ASN A 91 9.23 -6.42 -7.55
CA ASN A 91 8.18 -6.21 -6.55
C ASN A 91 6.80 -6.03 -7.21
N GLN A 92 5.82 -6.83 -6.78
CA GLN A 92 4.43 -6.72 -7.20
C GLN A 92 3.56 -6.19 -6.05
N PRO A 93 2.48 -5.45 -6.33
CA PRO A 93 1.56 -4.99 -5.30
C PRO A 93 0.81 -6.16 -4.65
N PRO A 94 0.44 -6.05 -3.37
CA PRO A 94 -0.36 -7.07 -2.69
C PRO A 94 -1.82 -6.99 -3.11
N HIS A 95 -2.52 -8.14 -3.07
CA HIS A 95 -3.95 -8.24 -3.35
C HIS A 95 -4.66 -9.04 -2.24
N PRO A 96 -5.80 -8.55 -1.71
CA PRO A 96 -6.58 -9.29 -0.73
C PRO A 96 -7.27 -10.52 -1.35
N SER A 97 -7.64 -11.50 -0.52
CA SER A 97 -8.36 -12.71 -0.97
C SER A 97 -9.80 -12.46 -1.41
N PHE A 98 -10.33 -11.26 -1.16
CA PHE A 98 -11.69 -10.85 -1.49
C PHE A 98 -11.70 -9.62 -2.41
N PHE A 99 -12.83 -9.40 -3.09
CA PHE A 99 -13.02 -8.21 -3.92
C PHE A 99 -13.12 -6.96 -3.05
N LEU A 100 -12.10 -6.09 -3.13
CA LEU A 100 -12.07 -4.78 -2.48
C LEU A 100 -12.29 -3.68 -3.53
N GLY A 101 -13.52 -3.17 -3.63
CA GLY A 101 -13.86 -2.18 -4.65
C GLY A 101 -15.31 -1.73 -4.63
N ASN A 102 -15.69 -0.93 -5.62
CA ASN A 102 -17.07 -0.46 -5.75
C ASN A 102 -18.02 -1.65 -5.97
N GLY A 103 -19.11 -1.70 -5.19
CA GLY A 103 -20.07 -2.80 -5.22
C GLY A 103 -19.62 -4.07 -4.49
N MET A 104 -18.56 -4.01 -3.68
CA MET A 104 -18.17 -5.16 -2.85
C MET A 104 -19.25 -5.53 -1.82
N SER A 105 -19.33 -6.81 -1.48
CA SER A 105 -20.02 -7.28 -0.28
C SER A 105 -19.21 -6.93 0.98
N THR A 106 -19.79 -7.13 2.17
CA THR A 106 -19.03 -6.99 3.42
C THR A 106 -17.91 -8.04 3.45
N PRO A 107 -16.63 -7.64 3.63
CA PRO A 107 -15.53 -8.60 3.71
C PRO A 107 -15.75 -9.62 4.84
N PRO A 108 -15.35 -10.89 4.65
CA PRO A 108 -15.50 -11.90 5.68
C PRO A 108 -14.68 -11.53 6.91
N GLN A 109 -15.14 -11.97 8.09
CA GLN A 109 -14.30 -11.92 9.28
C GLN A 109 -13.09 -12.85 9.06
N PRO A 110 -11.85 -12.37 9.31
CA PRO A 110 -10.68 -13.22 9.22
C PRO A 110 -10.74 -14.41 10.17
N ASP A 111 -10.49 -15.61 9.64
CA ASP A 111 -10.33 -16.83 10.43
C ASP A 111 -8.86 -16.98 10.86
N ILE A 112 -8.51 -16.34 11.98
CA ILE A 112 -7.13 -16.25 12.49
C ILE A 112 -7.08 -16.55 13.98
N HIS A 113 -6.05 -17.29 14.38
CA HIS A 113 -5.68 -17.52 15.77
C HIS A 113 -4.27 -16.98 16.03
N VAL A 114 -4.15 -16.10 17.01
CA VAL A 114 -2.86 -15.57 17.47
C VAL A 114 -2.22 -16.52 18.49
N ARG A 115 -0.89 -16.53 18.55
CA ARG A 115 -0.13 -17.34 19.50
C ARG A 115 0.15 -16.58 20.80
#